data_AF-A0A9D5NV28-F1
#
_entry.id   AF-A0A9D5NV28-F1
#
_cell.length_a   1.000
_cell.length_b   1.000
_cell.length_c   1.000
_cell.angle_alpha   90.00
_cell.angle_beta   90.00
_cell.angle_gamma   90.00
#
_symmetry.space_group_name_H-M   'P 1'
#
loop_
_entity.id
_entity.type
_entity.pdbx_description
1 polymer ?
#
loop_
_entity_poly.entity_id
_entity_poly.type
_entity_poly.pdbx_seq_one_letter_code
_entity_poly.pdbx_strand_id
1 'polypeptide(L)'
;MNDLQDRLKMFCKGQGLDVPQFWIVQPDGYYMGYAVSLHLSGKDRWEEFDAKLIFLLKDFSERKNRDAEERLLNHMLEELGEPVVLTVKAVASPRQQLFFKHVGLMKMPVTWADYQQNEYVVYAKGKLEMGGFVNLMERIEYIGKEIVYSVYKV
;
A
#
# COMPACT_ATOMS: atom_id res chain seq x y z
N MET A 1 -12.37 -12.92 6.57
CA MET A 1 -11.87 -11.54 6.81
C MET A 1 -10.85 -11.48 7.95
N ASN A 2 -11.12 -12.05 9.14
CA ASN A 2 -10.13 -12.06 10.25
C ASN A 2 -8.82 -12.82 9.93
N ASP A 3 -8.88 -13.92 9.17
CA ASP A 3 -7.68 -14.73 8.87
C ASP A 3 -6.58 -13.96 8.10
N LEU A 4 -6.96 -13.10 7.15
CA LEU A 4 -6.02 -12.26 6.40
C LEU A 4 -5.32 -11.26 7.32
N GLN A 5 -6.11 -10.54 8.11
CA GLN A 5 -5.60 -9.52 9.03
C GLN A 5 -4.68 -10.15 10.08
N ASP A 6 -5.10 -11.26 10.68
CA ASP A 6 -4.34 -11.93 11.74
C ASP A 6 -3.05 -12.54 11.19
N ARG A 7 -3.09 -13.17 10.00
CA ARG A 7 -1.90 -13.69 9.34
C ARG A 7 -0.90 -12.59 8.99
N LEU A 8 -1.37 -11.48 8.42
CA LEU A 8 -0.50 -10.34 8.08
C LEU A 8 0.11 -9.70 9.33
N LYS A 9 -0.67 -9.55 10.41
CA LYS A 9 -0.16 -9.08 11.70
C LYS A 9 0.92 -10.00 12.25
N MET A 10 0.70 -11.31 12.23
CA MET A 10 1.71 -12.29 12.66
C MET A 10 2.96 -12.26 11.77
N PHE A 11 2.79 -12.16 10.45
CA PHE A 11 3.89 -12.05 9.50
C PHE A 11 4.75 -10.81 9.76
N CYS A 12 4.13 -9.64 9.87
CA CYS A 12 4.82 -8.37 10.15
C CYS A 12 5.52 -8.43 11.50
N LYS A 13 4.88 -8.99 12.53
CA LYS A 13 5.49 -9.17 13.85
C LYS A 13 6.74 -10.06 13.80
N GLY A 14 6.73 -11.11 12.98
CA GLY A 14 7.91 -11.95 12.72
C GLY A 14 9.08 -11.19 12.08
N GLN A 15 8.81 -10.08 11.40
CA GLN A 15 9.79 -9.17 10.79
C GLN A 15 10.19 -8.00 11.72
N GLY A 16 9.74 -8.01 12.98
CA GLY A 16 9.97 -6.93 13.95
C GLY A 16 9.11 -5.69 13.72
N LEU A 17 8.03 -5.80 12.94
CA LEU A 17 7.10 -4.72 12.68
C LEU A 17 5.80 -4.92 13.46
N ASP A 18 5.33 -3.86 14.11
CA ASP A 18 3.98 -3.79 14.63
C ASP A 18 3.02 -3.22 13.57
N VAL A 19 1.77 -3.66 13.63
CA VAL A 19 0.71 -3.19 12.71
C VAL A 19 -0.48 -2.66 13.51
N PRO A 20 -0.40 -1.42 14.03
CA PRO A 20 -1.45 -0.86 14.90
C PRO A 20 -2.80 -0.75 14.20
N GLN A 21 -2.79 -0.43 12.90
CA GLN A 21 -4.00 -0.23 12.10
C GLN A 21 -3.93 -1.03 10.80
N PHE A 22 -5.06 -1.63 10.44
CA PHE A 22 -5.22 -2.44 9.23
C PHE A 22 -6.61 -2.19 8.67
N TRP A 23 -6.68 -1.83 7.39
CA TRP A 23 -7.95 -1.63 6.69
C TRP A 23 -7.93 -2.33 5.33
N ILE A 24 -8.96 -3.14 5.08
CA ILE A 24 -9.29 -3.60 3.73
C ILE A 24 -10.30 -2.60 3.19
N VAL A 25 -9.92 -1.92 2.13
CA VAL A 25 -10.77 -0.93 1.49
C VAL A 25 -11.52 -1.60 0.36
N GLN A 26 -12.85 -1.56 0.45
CA GLN A 26 -13.75 -2.13 -0.54
C GLN A 26 -14.58 -0.98 -1.13
N PRO A 27 -14.67 -0.85 -2.46
CA PRO A 27 -15.62 0.05 -3.07
C PRO A 27 -17.04 -0.52 -2.92
N ASP A 28 -18.02 0.36 -2.73
CA ASP A 28 -19.42 -0.04 -2.62
C ASP A 28 -19.84 -0.94 -3.79
N GLY A 29 -20.41 -2.10 -3.46
CA GLY A 29 -20.88 -3.08 -4.44
C GLY A 29 -19.83 -4.07 -4.96
N TYR A 30 -18.59 -4.05 -4.46
CA TYR A 30 -17.56 -5.03 -4.82
C TYR A 30 -17.16 -5.92 -3.63
N TYR A 31 -17.15 -7.24 -3.85
CA TYR A 31 -16.76 -8.24 -2.84
C TYR A 31 -15.24 -8.46 -2.70
N MET A 32 -14.42 -7.71 -3.46
CA MET A 32 -12.96 -7.83 -3.44
C MET A 32 -12.32 -6.56 -2.88
N GLY A 33 -11.27 -6.72 -2.06
CA GLY A 33 -10.48 -5.60 -1.57
C GLY A 33 -9.85 -4.83 -2.73
N TYR A 34 -10.21 -3.56 -2.84
CA TYR A 34 -9.60 -2.60 -3.77
C TYR A 34 -8.19 -2.21 -3.30
N ALA A 35 -8.06 -1.95 -1.99
CA ALA A 35 -6.80 -1.62 -1.39
C ALA A 35 -6.64 -2.27 -0.01
N VAL A 36 -5.40 -2.42 0.43
CA VAL A 36 -5.07 -2.72 1.82
C VAL A 36 -4.24 -1.57 2.37
N SER A 37 -4.67 -0.99 3.48
CA SER A 37 -3.91 0.02 4.19
C SER A 37 -3.39 -0.53 5.51
N LEU A 38 -2.12 -0.25 5.78
CA LEU A 38 -1.40 -0.63 6.99
C LEU A 38 -0.84 0.63 7.64
N HIS A 39 -0.92 0.71 8.96
CA HIS A 39 0.03 1.50 9.73
C HIS A 39 1.12 0.56 10.19
N LEU A 40 2.37 0.82 9.83
CA LEU A 40 3.52 0.06 10.28
C LEU A 40 4.33 0.90 11.25
N SER A 41 4.58 0.35 12.43
CA SER A 41 5.49 0.94 13.42
C SER A 41 6.56 -0.08 13.78
N GLY A 42 7.81 0.34 13.79
CA GLY A 42 8.95 -0.51 14.13
C GLY A 42 9.97 0.25 14.94
N LYS A 43 10.72 -0.47 15.76
CA LYS A 43 11.90 0.07 16.42
C LYS A 43 13.05 -0.87 16.17
N ASP A 44 14.01 -0.43 15.37
CA ASP A 44 15.32 -1.08 15.33
C ASP A 44 16.26 -0.38 16.33
N ARG A 45 17.42 -0.98 16.61
CA ARG A 45 18.40 -0.50 17.59
C ARG A 45 18.82 0.97 17.42
N TRP A 46 18.57 1.57 16.25
CA TRP A 46 19.05 2.90 15.89
C TRP A 46 17.96 3.87 15.43
N GLU A 47 16.77 3.39 15.03
CA GLU A 47 15.74 4.24 14.43
C GLU A 47 14.33 3.74 14.76
N GLU A 48 13.43 4.69 15.01
CA GLU A 48 11.99 4.47 15.08
C GLU A 48 11.39 4.70 13.70
N PHE A 49 10.57 3.75 13.27
CA PHE A 49 9.91 3.75 11.98
C PHE A 49 8.41 3.88 12.20
N ASP A 50 7.79 4.87 11.59
CA ASP A 50 6.33 5.07 11.57
C ASP A 50 5.93 5.48 10.15
N ALA A 51 5.23 4.59 9.44
CA ALA A 51 4.70 4.91 8.12
C ALA A 51 3.36 4.25 7.84
N LYS A 52 2.56 4.94 7.03
CA LYS A 52 1.30 4.42 6.50
C LYS A 52 1.54 3.87 5.11
N LEU A 53 1.12 2.64 4.88
CA LEU A 53 1.25 1.96 3.59
C LEU A 53 -0.12 1.73 2.99
N ILE A 54 -0.22 1.89 1.68
CA ILE A 54 -1.40 1.54 0.89
C ILE A 54 -0.95 0.63 -0.24
N PHE A 55 -1.55 -0.55 -0.35
CA PHE A 55 -1.40 -1.47 -1.47
C PHE A 55 -2.66 -1.38 -2.32
N LEU A 56 -2.57 -0.78 -3.51
CA LEU A 56 -3.64 -0.82 -4.51
C LEU A 56 -3.56 -2.14 -5.28
N LEU A 57 -4.57 -2.98 -5.10
CA LEU A 57 -4.57 -4.34 -5.62
C LEU A 57 -5.24 -4.44 -6.99
N LYS A 58 -6.11 -3.49 -7.33
CA LYS A 58 -6.92 -3.51 -8.55
C LYS A 58 -6.94 -2.15 -9.23
N ASP A 59 -6.86 -2.17 -10.56
CA ASP A 59 -7.19 -1.04 -11.43
C ASP A 59 -8.60 -1.29 -12.01
N PHE A 60 -9.49 -0.30 -11.91
CA PHE A 60 -10.81 -0.40 -12.51
C PHE A 60 -10.76 0.03 -13.98
N SER A 61 -11.18 -0.86 -14.88
CA SER A 61 -11.20 -0.60 -16.32
C SER A 61 -12.29 0.40 -16.74
N GLU A 62 -13.43 0.43 -16.04
CA GLU A 62 -14.57 1.28 -16.37
C GLU A 62 -14.43 2.70 -15.79
N ARG A 63 -14.75 3.71 -16.61
CA ARG A 63 -14.63 5.13 -16.24
C ARG A 63 -15.38 5.49 -14.94
N LYS A 64 -16.61 4.99 -14.75
CA LYS A 64 -17.42 5.28 -13.55
C LYS A 64 -16.76 4.76 -12.27
N ASN A 65 -16.10 3.61 -12.36
CA ASN A 65 -15.41 2.99 -11.23
C ASN A 65 -14.09 3.72 -10.93
N ARG A 66 -13.43 4.30 -11.95
CA ARG A 66 -12.22 5.13 -11.76
C ARG A 66 -12.47 6.43 -11.02
N ASP A 67 -13.55 7.14 -11.31
CA ASP A 67 -13.84 8.37 -10.56
C ASP A 67 -14.18 8.06 -9.08
N ALA A 68 -14.79 6.90 -8.81
CA ALA A 68 -15.01 6.42 -7.44
C ALA A 68 -13.68 6.02 -6.76
N GLU A 69 -12.81 5.35 -7.52
CA GLU A 69 -11.45 4.99 -7.11
C GLU A 69 -10.64 6.22 -6.66
N GLU A 70 -10.56 7.23 -7.51
CA GLU A 70 -9.82 8.47 -7.26
C GLU A 70 -10.36 9.19 -6.01
N ARG A 71 -11.69 9.24 -5.83
CA ARG A 71 -12.31 9.83 -4.63
C ARG A 71 -11.98 9.05 -3.37
N LEU A 72 -12.06 7.72 -3.42
CA LEU A 72 -11.80 6.85 -2.28
C LEU A 72 -10.33 6.94 -1.87
N LEU A 73 -9.41 6.88 -2.83
CA LEU A 73 -7.98 7.03 -2.56
C LEU A 73 -7.65 8.42 -2.04
N ASN A 74 -8.25 9.49 -2.57
CA ASN A 74 -8.04 10.84 -2.05
C ASN A 74 -8.50 10.95 -0.58
N HIS A 75 -9.69 10.43 -0.27
CA HIS A 75 -10.19 10.39 1.11
C HIS A 75 -9.28 9.58 2.04
N MET A 76 -8.79 8.42 1.60
CA MET A 76 -7.81 7.65 2.37
C MET A 76 -6.53 8.44 2.65
N LEU A 77 -5.98 9.13 1.65
CA LEU A 77 -4.77 9.92 1.82
C LEU A 77 -4.96 11.08 2.80
N GLU A 78 -6.16 11.67 2.83
CA GLU A 78 -6.54 12.72 3.80
C GLU A 78 -6.69 12.17 5.22
N GLU A 79 -7.42 11.06 5.39
CA GLU A 79 -7.67 10.41 6.69
C GLU A 79 -6.39 9.83 7.30
N LEU A 80 -5.57 9.19 6.47
CA LEU A 80 -4.31 8.63 6.91
C LEU A 80 -3.34 9.74 7.32
N GLY A 81 -3.29 10.86 6.60
CA GLY A 81 -2.29 11.90 6.82
C GLY A 81 -0.87 11.44 6.46
N GLU A 82 0.09 12.35 6.58
CA GLU A 82 1.48 12.12 6.15
C GLU A 82 2.37 11.61 7.30
N PRO A 83 3.44 10.82 7.01
CA PRO A 83 3.82 10.32 5.69
C PRO A 83 3.06 9.07 5.26
N VAL A 84 2.89 8.91 3.93
CA VAL A 84 2.23 7.74 3.33
C VAL A 84 3.01 7.22 2.13
N VAL A 85 3.11 5.90 2.05
CA VAL A 85 3.70 5.15 0.94
C VAL A 85 2.60 4.37 0.24
N LEU A 86 2.49 4.58 -1.06
CA LEU A 86 1.54 3.91 -1.93
C LEU A 86 2.30 2.93 -2.83
N THR A 87 1.78 1.72 -2.98
CA THR A 87 2.23 0.79 -4.02
C THR A 87 1.08 0.37 -4.92
N VAL A 88 1.38 0.27 -6.21
CA VAL A 88 0.41 0.02 -7.28
C VAL A 88 1.08 -0.78 -8.40
N LYS A 89 0.32 -1.60 -9.11
CA LYS A 89 0.81 -2.36 -10.26
C LYS A 89 1.40 -1.41 -11.33
N ALA A 90 2.54 -1.77 -11.91
CA ALA A 90 3.31 -0.92 -12.83
C ALA A 90 2.55 -0.51 -14.11
N VAL A 91 1.52 -1.27 -14.50
CA VAL A 91 0.66 -1.00 -15.66
C VAL A 91 -0.36 0.14 -15.43
N ALA A 92 -0.15 0.99 -14.43
CA ALA A 92 -0.99 2.13 -14.11
C ALA A 92 -1.21 3.04 -15.33
N SER A 93 -2.48 3.35 -15.63
CA SER A 93 -2.84 4.20 -16.76
C SER A 93 -2.22 5.62 -16.64
N PRO A 94 -1.95 6.32 -17.76
CA PRO A 94 -1.42 7.70 -17.72
C PRO A 94 -2.27 8.66 -16.87
N ARG A 95 -3.60 8.46 -16.86
CA ARG A 95 -4.51 9.22 -16.01
C ARG A 95 -4.24 8.99 -14.53
N GLN A 96 -4.07 7.73 -14.11
CA GLN A 96 -3.81 7.38 -12.72
C GLN A 96 -2.47 7.98 -12.26
N GLN A 97 -1.46 7.98 -13.12
CA GLN A 97 -0.17 8.65 -12.86
C GLN A 97 -0.33 10.17 -12.70
N LEU A 98 -1.16 10.81 -13.54
CA LEU A 98 -1.50 12.23 -13.40
C LEU A 98 -2.25 12.51 -12.10
N PHE A 99 -3.20 11.66 -11.73
CA PHE A 99 -3.92 11.75 -10.46
C PHE A 99 -2.96 11.67 -9.27
N PHE A 100 -2.05 10.69 -9.24
CA PHE A 100 -1.03 10.57 -8.19
C PHE A 100 -0.21 11.84 -8.06
N LYS A 101 0.24 12.39 -9.19
CA LYS A 101 0.97 13.66 -9.21
C LYS A 101 0.14 14.82 -8.65
N HIS A 102 -1.15 14.91 -9.01
CA HIS A 102 -2.04 15.98 -8.52
C HIS A 102 -2.29 15.91 -7.02
N VAL A 103 -2.37 14.70 -6.44
CA VAL A 103 -2.55 14.54 -4.99
C VAL A 103 -1.23 14.60 -4.19
N GLY A 104 -0.12 14.93 -4.86
CA GLY A 104 1.19 15.14 -4.24
C GLY A 104 2.01 13.87 -4.00
N LEU A 105 1.63 12.74 -4.62
CA LEU A 105 2.43 11.52 -4.60
C LEU A 105 3.59 11.63 -5.58
N MET A 106 4.78 11.33 -5.11
CA MET A 106 6.01 11.30 -5.91
C MET A 106 6.43 9.86 -6.15
N LYS A 107 6.73 9.53 -7.42
CA LYS A 107 7.23 8.20 -7.79
C LYS A 107 8.63 8.00 -7.19
N MET A 108 8.80 6.91 -6.46
CA MET A 108 10.08 6.53 -5.86
C MET A 108 10.90 5.67 -6.85
N PRO A 109 12.23 5.70 -6.78
CA PRO A 109 13.10 4.89 -7.64
C PRO A 109 13.20 3.43 -7.13
N VAL A 110 12.08 2.86 -6.69
CA VAL A 110 11.98 1.51 -6.12
C VAL A 110 10.77 0.80 -6.71
N THR A 111 10.96 -0.47 -7.04
CA THR A 111 9.92 -1.38 -7.52
C THR A 111 10.05 -2.72 -6.81
N TRP A 112 8.99 -3.52 -6.84
CA TRP A 112 9.01 -4.90 -6.38
C TRP A 112 8.10 -5.75 -7.27
N ALA A 113 8.23 -7.08 -7.21
CA ALA A 113 7.41 -7.99 -7.99
C ALA A 113 6.75 -9.05 -7.10
N ASP A 114 5.51 -9.44 -7.42
CA ASP A 114 4.83 -10.54 -6.72
C ASP A 114 5.30 -11.93 -7.20
N TYR A 115 4.72 -13.00 -6.65
CA TYR A 115 5.06 -14.37 -7.03
C TYR A 115 4.72 -14.71 -8.50
N GLN A 116 3.83 -13.95 -9.14
CA GLN A 116 3.46 -14.10 -10.55
C GLN A 116 4.28 -13.19 -11.47
N GLN A 117 5.34 -12.55 -10.95
CA GLN A 117 6.16 -11.58 -11.69
C GLN A 117 5.39 -10.34 -12.15
N ASN A 118 4.25 -10.00 -11.51
CA ASN A 118 3.66 -8.69 -11.74
C ASN A 118 4.51 -7.64 -11.02
N GLU A 119 4.94 -6.62 -11.75
CA GLU A 119 5.70 -5.51 -11.19
C GLU A 119 4.79 -4.48 -10.51
N TYR A 120 5.29 -3.92 -9.42
CA TYR A 120 4.67 -2.87 -8.64
C TYR A 120 5.65 -1.71 -8.48
N VAL A 121 5.12 -0.51 -8.59
CA VAL A 121 5.84 0.74 -8.40
C VAL A 121 5.47 1.34 -7.06
N VAL A 122 6.39 2.11 -6.49
CA VAL A 122 6.20 2.78 -5.20
C VAL A 122 6.09 4.29 -5.41
N TYR A 123 5.15 4.90 -4.68
CA TYR A 123 4.97 6.34 -4.56
C TYR A 123 5.02 6.73 -3.08
N ALA A 124 5.45 7.95 -2.77
CA ALA A 124 5.45 8.49 -1.43
C ALA A 124 4.87 9.90 -1.39
N LYS A 125 4.24 10.27 -0.27
CA LYS A 125 3.76 11.61 0.03
C LYS A 125 4.13 11.97 1.48
N GLY A 126 4.54 13.22 1.68
CA GLY A 126 5.07 13.72 2.94
C GLY A 126 6.56 13.44 3.16
N LYS A 127 7.05 13.78 4.35
CA LYS A 127 8.47 13.61 4.73
C LYS A 127 8.65 12.26 5.43
N LEU A 128 9.42 11.38 4.81
CA LEU A 128 9.94 10.16 5.43
C LEU A 128 11.42 10.36 5.74
N GLU A 129 11.83 10.04 6.96
CA GLU A 129 13.25 9.97 7.30
C GLU A 129 13.93 8.88 6.46
N MET A 130 15.15 9.15 5.99
CA MET A 130 15.81 8.30 4.99
C MET A 130 16.00 6.86 5.50
N GLY A 131 16.43 6.69 6.75
CA GLY A 131 16.65 5.35 7.31
C GLY A 131 15.35 4.57 7.49
N GLY A 132 14.29 5.23 7.99
CA GLY A 132 12.94 4.65 8.02
C GLY A 132 12.40 4.28 6.63
N PHE A 133 12.64 5.12 5.61
CA PHE A 133 12.27 4.81 4.23
C PHE A 133 13.01 3.59 3.69
N VAL A 134 14.33 3.51 3.89
CA VAL A 134 15.15 2.37 3.45
C VAL A 134 14.68 1.08 4.11
N ASN A 135 14.51 1.10 5.43
CA ASN A 135 14.04 -0.04 6.23
C ASN A 135 12.67 -0.54 5.72
N LEU A 136 11.77 0.37 5.37
CA LEU A 136 10.49 0.03 4.77
C LEU A 136 10.64 -0.58 3.38
N MET A 137 11.47 0.02 2.52
CA MET A 137 11.65 -0.46 1.15
C MET A 137 12.28 -1.85 1.10
N GLU A 138 13.11 -2.22 2.07
CA GLU A 138 13.63 -3.59 2.21
C GLU A 138 12.53 -4.62 2.53
N ARG A 139 11.42 -4.18 3.14
CA ARG A 139 10.34 -5.05 3.64
C ARG A 139 9.10 -5.04 2.76
N ILE A 140 8.92 -4.00 1.94
CA ILE A 140 7.69 -3.78 1.17
C ILE A 140 7.39 -4.93 0.20
N GLU A 141 8.42 -5.54 -0.40
CA GLU A 141 8.26 -6.69 -1.29
C GLU A 141 7.66 -7.89 -0.55
N TYR A 142 8.17 -8.20 0.64
CA TYR A 142 7.72 -9.33 1.44
C TYR A 142 6.28 -9.13 1.94
N ILE A 143 5.98 -7.92 2.43
CA ILE A 143 4.63 -7.54 2.87
C ILE A 143 3.66 -7.57 1.69
N GLY A 144 4.06 -7.00 0.54
CA GLY A 144 3.26 -6.96 -0.67
C GLY A 144 2.96 -8.33 -1.24
N LYS A 145 3.97 -9.21 -1.30
CA LYS A 145 3.81 -10.62 -1.69
C LYS A 145 2.81 -11.34 -0.81
N GLU A 146 2.89 -11.16 0.51
CA GLU A 146 1.93 -11.78 1.44
C GLU A 146 0.52 -11.23 1.20
N ILE A 147 0.33 -9.90 1.07
CA ILE A 147 -0.99 -9.32 0.79
C ILE A 147 -1.57 -9.85 -0.52
N VAL A 148 -0.81 -9.78 -1.61
CA VAL A 148 -1.25 -10.21 -2.95
C VAL A 148 -1.60 -11.70 -2.92
N TYR A 149 -0.72 -12.54 -2.37
CA TYR A 149 -1.00 -13.97 -2.21
C TYR A 149 -2.30 -14.21 -1.44
N SER A 150 -2.48 -13.48 -0.35
CA SER A 150 -3.61 -13.68 0.54
C SER A 150 -4.95 -13.21 -0.03
N VAL A 151 -4.95 -12.18 -0.85
CA VAL A 151 -6.16 -11.65 -1.49
C VAL A 151 -6.56 -12.46 -2.72
N TYR A 152 -5.60 -13.00 -3.47
CA TYR A 152 -5.86 -13.75 -4.70
C TYR A 152 -5.97 -15.27 -4.53
N LYS A 153 -5.75 -15.80 -3.33
CA LYS A 153 -6.02 -17.22 -3.01
C LYS A 153 -7.54 -17.42 -2.88
N VAL A 154 -8.20 -17.59 -4.02
CA VAL A 154 -9.58 -18.12 -4.17
C VAL A 154 -9.49 -19.50 -4.78
#